data_AF-A0A7T8KF41-F1
#
_entry.id   AF-A0A7T8KF41-F1
#
_cell.length_a   1.000
_cell.length_b   1.000
_cell.length_c   1.000
_cell.angle_alpha   90.00
_cell.angle_beta   90.00
_cell.angle_gamma   90.00
#
_symmetry.space_group_name_H-M   'P 1'
#
loop_
_entity.id
_entity.type
_entity.pdbx_description
1 polymer ?
#
loop_
_entity_poly.entity_id
_entity_poly.type
_entity_poly.pdbx_seq_one_letter_code
_entity_poly.pdbx_strand_id
1 'polypeptide(L)' 'MKDVVKPWLDFTYPDGNYVWQQDSAPAHKAKKTQEWCKGKLREFWPWQMWPPSSQDLALLDYGI' A
#
# COMPACT_ATOMS: atom_id res chain seq x y z
N MET A 1 -0.89 -1.04 9.74
CA MET A 1 0.33 -1.01 8.90
C MET A 1 1.61 -1.28 9.69
N LYS A 2 1.90 -0.51 10.75
CA LYS A 2 3.12 -0.69 11.56
C LYS A 2 3.28 -2.09 12.14
N ASP A 3 2.23 -2.60 12.76
CA ASP A 3 2.35 -3.80 13.61
C ASP A 3 2.08 -5.10 12.85
N VAL A 4 1.53 -5.01 11.63
CA VAL A 4 1.13 -6.17 10.82
C VAL A 4 1.83 -6.13 9.46
N VAL A 5 1.59 -5.07 8.68
CA VAL A 5 2.08 -4.98 7.30
C VAL A 5 3.60 -4.92 7.23
N LYS A 6 4.27 -4.09 8.05
CA LYS A 6 5.73 -3.98 7.99
C LYS A 6 6.44 -5.28 8.40
N PRO A 7 6.11 -5.93 9.54
CA PRO A 7 6.69 -7.23 9.86
C PRO A 7 6.43 -8.29 8.80
N TRP A 8 5.22 -8.33 8.23
CA TRP A 8 4.89 -9.29 7.17
C TRP A 8 5.69 -9.05 5.88
N LEU A 9 5.84 -7.79 5.45
CA LEU A 9 6.66 -7.44 4.29
C LEU A 9 8.14 -7.77 4.51
N ASP A 10 8.68 -7.47 5.70
CA ASP A 10 10.07 -7.77 6.03
C ASP A 10 10.37 -9.28 6.04
N PHE A 11 9.40 -10.07 6.51
CA PHE A 11 9.50 -11.52 6.51
C PHE A 11 9.34 -12.13 5.10
N THR A 12 8.38 -11.63 4.33
CA THR A 12 7.99 -12.21 3.04
C THR A 12 8.91 -11.76 1.90
N TYR A 13 9.39 -10.53 1.96
CA TYR A 13 10.27 -9.90 0.97
C TYR A 13 11.52 -9.35 1.66
N PRO A 14 12.40 -10.23 2.20
CA PRO A 14 13.57 -9.80 2.96
C PRO A 14 14.54 -8.94 2.13
N ASP A 15 14.57 -9.14 0.81
CA ASP A 15 15.37 -8.35 -0.13
C ASP A 15 14.68 -7.02 -0.53
N GLY A 16 13.44 -6.79 -0.08
CA GLY A 16 12.67 -5.59 -0.39
C GLY A 16 12.21 -5.50 -1.86
N ASN A 17 12.11 -6.63 -2.55
CA ASN A 17 11.65 -6.72 -3.94
C ASN A 17 10.12 -6.61 -4.06
N TYR A 18 9.55 -5.51 -3.54
CA TYR A 18 8.11 -5.24 -3.59
C TYR A 18 7.82 -3.75 -3.79
N VAL A 19 6.64 -3.48 -4.35
CA VAL A 19 6.03 -2.15 -4.38
C VAL A 19 4.72 -2.22 -3.61
N TRP A 20 4.56 -1.36 -2.61
CA TRP A 20 3.31 -1.29 -1.85
C TRP A 20 2.29 -0.43 -2.60
N GLN A 21 1.10 -0.98 -2.80
CA GLN A 21 -0.01 -0.33 -3.49
C GLN A 21 -1.29 -0.47 -2.64
N GLN A 22 -2.12 0.57 -2.63
CA GLN A 22 -3.42 0.57 -1.95
C GLN A 22 -4.43 1.41 -2.74
N ASP A 23 -5.70 1.13 -2.52
CA ASP A 23 -6.81 1.90 -3.06
C ASP A 23 -6.88 3.33 -2.49
N SER A 24 -7.85 4.09 -2.99
CA SER A 24 -8.04 5.51 -2.63
C SER A 24 -9.01 5.73 -1.46
N ALA A 25 -9.25 4.72 -0.61
CA ALA A 25 -10.08 4.86 0.59
C ALA A 25 -9.60 6.02 1.48
N PRO A 26 -10.49 6.74 2.19
CA PRO A 26 -10.14 7.93 2.97
C PRO A 26 -8.98 7.71 3.97
N ALA A 27 -8.91 6.54 4.60
CA ALA A 27 -7.85 6.19 5.55
C ALA A 27 -6.47 6.06 4.87
N HIS A 28 -6.43 5.53 3.63
CA HIS A 28 -5.21 5.39 2.85
C HIS A 28 -4.75 6.73 2.27
N LYS A 29 -5.68 7.61 1.89
CA LYS A 29 -5.38 8.98 1.44
C LYS A 29 -4.87 9.90 2.56
N ALA A 30 -5.13 9.58 3.82
CA ALA A 30 -4.75 10.43 4.93
C ALA A 30 -3.24 10.72 4.91
N LYS A 31 -2.87 12.00 5.08
CA LYS A 31 -1.47 12.47 5.01
C LYS A 31 -0.54 11.64 5.91
N LYS A 32 -0.98 11.37 7.14
CA LYS A 32 -0.23 10.57 8.11
C LYS A 32 0.06 9.16 7.62
N THR A 33 -0.89 8.54 6.91
CA THR A 33 -0.74 7.20 6.33
C THR A 33 0.26 7.23 5.17
N GLN A 34 0.11 8.18 4.26
CA GLN A 34 1.00 8.35 3.10
C GLN A 34 2.45 8.63 3.50
N GLU A 35 2.66 9.53 4.47
CA GLU A 35 4.00 9.84 5.01
C GLU A 35 4.64 8.62 5.68
N TRP A 36 3.83 7.84 6.41
CA TRP A 36 4.33 6.62 7.02
C TRP A 36 4.74 5.58 5.96
N CYS A 37 3.90 5.33 4.95
CA CYS A 37 4.22 4.40 3.86
C CYS A 37 5.50 4.81 3.13
N LYS A 38 5.59 6.08 2.71
CA LYS A 38 6.75 6.62 1.99
C LYS A 38 8.05 6.55 2.81
N GLY A 39 7.96 6.73 4.13
CA GLY A 39 9.14 6.74 5.00
C GLY A 39 9.54 5.38 5.57
N LYS A 40 8.66 4.37 5.51
CA LYS A 40 8.87 3.08 6.19
C LYS A 40 8.79 1.86 5.28
N LEU A 41 8.21 1.96 4.08
CA LEU A 41 8.17 0.88 3.10
C LEU A 41 9.22 1.10 2.02
N ARG A 42 9.63 0.03 1.34
CA ARG A 42 10.72 0.06 0.36
C ARG A 42 10.36 0.88 -0.87
N GLU A 43 9.31 0.47 -1.58
CA GLU A 43 8.69 1.24 -2.64
C GLU A 43 7.20 1.38 -2.37
N PHE A 44 6.64 2.53 -2.73
CA PHE A 44 5.26 2.87 -2.42
C PHE A 44 4.64 3.72 -3.52
N TRP A 45 3.47 3.32 -4.00
CA TRP A 45 2.67 4.13 -4.91
C TRP A 45 1.73 5.04 -4.11
N PRO A 46 1.91 6.37 -4.17
CA PRO A 46 1.04 7.29 -3.47
C PRO A 46 -0.37 7.26 -4.06
N TRP A 47 -1.37 7.65 -3.28
CA TRP A 47 -2.78 7.53 -3.69
C TRP A 47 -3.10 8.29 -4.99
N GLN A 48 -2.35 9.35 -5.32
CA GLN A 48 -2.52 10.11 -6.56
C GLN A 48 -2.18 9.31 -7.82
N MET A 49 -1.40 8.23 -7.69
CA MET A 49 -1.08 7.33 -8.79
C MET A 49 -2.23 6.35 -9.07
N TRP A 50 -3.19 6.22 -8.14
CA TRP A 50 -4.34 5.34 -8.29
C TRP A 50 -5.45 6.06 -9.09
N PRO A 51 -5.95 5.49 -10.20
CA PRO A 51 -7.06 6.09 -10.95
C PRO A 51 -8.36 6.05 -10.12
N PRO A 52 -9.14 7.14 -10.10
CA PRO A 52 -10.36 7.22 -9.30
C PRO A 52 -11.40 6.18 -9.74
N SER A 53 -12.07 5.56 -8.76
CA SER A 53 -13.15 4.57 -8.96
C SER A 53 -12.74 3.26 -9.65
N SER A 54 -11.44 2.95 -9.74
CA SER A 54 -10.95 1.68 -10.27
C SER A 54 -10.87 0.58 -9.21
N GLN A 55 -12.02 0.00 -8.85
CA GLN A 55 -12.09 -1.22 -8.02
C GLN A 55 -11.51 -2.43 -8.77
N ASP A 56 -11.57 -2.42 -10.09
CA ASP A 56 -10.99 -3.42 -10.98
C ASP A 56 -9.46 -3.56 -10.84
N LEU A 57 -8.79 -2.52 -10.34
CA LEU A 57 -7.34 -2.53 -10.12
C LEU A 57 -6.96 -2.95 -8.71
N ALA A 58 -7.90 -3.02 -7.77
CA ALA A 58 -7.64 -3.57 -6.44
C ALA A 58 -7.62 -5.10 -6.57
N LEU A 59 -6.43 -5.66 -6.83
CA LEU A 59 -6.24 -7.12 -6.99
C LEU A 59 -6.80 -7.94 -5.81
N LEU A 60 -6.94 -7.34 -4.63
CA LEU A 60 -7.53 -7.96 -3.44
C LEU A 60 -9.06 -7.92 -3.39
N ASP A 61 -9.71 -7.09 -4.22
CA ASP A 61 -11.19 -6.98 -4.30
C ASP A 61 -11.78 -7.82 -5.45
N TYR A 62 -10.95 -8.30 -6.40
CA TYR A 62 -11.39 -9.11 -7.53
C TYR A 62 -11.43 -10.63 -7.24
N GLY A 63 -11.05 -11.06 -6.03
CA GLY A 63 -11.11 -12.45 -5.61
C GLY A 63 -12.46 -12.80 -5.00
N ILE A 64 -13.38 -13.35 -5.81
CA ILE A 64 -14.50 -14.19 -5.33
C ILE A 64 -14.02 -15.63 -5.21
#